data_AF-A0AA86VF62-F1
#
_entry.id   AF-A0AA86VF62-F1
#
_cell.length_a   1.000
_cell.length_b   1.000
_cell.length_c   1.000
_cell.angle_alpha   90.00
_cell.angle_beta   90.00
_cell.angle_gamma   90.00
#
_symmetry.space_group_name_H-M   'P 1'
#
loop_
_entity.id
_entity.type
_entity.pdbx_description
1 polymer ?
#
loop_
_entity_poly.entity_id
_entity_poly.type
_entity_poly.pdbx_seq_one_letter_code
_entity_poly.pdbx_strand_id
1 'polypeptide(L)'
;MYHYPDIWYDYATWHAKGGSIDAAIKVFQRALKALPDSEMLRYAYAELEESRGAIQVWRAAKKIYESLLGDGVNATTLAHIQFVRFLRRTEGVEAARKYFLDARKSPSCTYHVYVAYATMAFCLDKDPKMAQNVFEAGLKRFMHEPVYILE
;
A
#
# COMPACT_ATOMS: atom_id res chain seq x y z
N MET A 1 23.01 15.12 -2.59
CA MET A 1 22.58 13.93 -1.81
C MET A 1 21.23 14.12 -1.14
N TYR A 2 20.96 15.25 -0.47
CA TYR A 2 19.73 15.44 0.34
C TYR A 2 18.40 15.52 -0.43
N HIS A 3 18.41 15.68 -1.77
CA HIS A 3 17.19 15.86 -2.58
C HIS A 3 16.81 14.64 -3.44
N TYR A 4 17.54 13.52 -3.30
CA TYR A 4 17.42 12.36 -4.19
C TYR A 4 16.94 11.14 -3.38
N PRO A 5 15.64 10.79 -3.45
CA PRO A 5 15.06 9.67 -2.69
C PRO A 5 15.69 8.31 -3.00
N ASP A 6 16.07 8.08 -4.25
CA ASP A 6 16.79 6.91 -4.76
C ASP A 6 18.10 6.66 -4.00
N ILE A 7 18.90 7.70 -3.77
CA ILE A 7 20.18 7.56 -3.05
C ILE A 7 19.94 7.12 -1.58
N TRP A 8 18.92 7.68 -0.93
CA TRP A 8 18.55 7.28 0.43
C TRP A 8 18.04 5.84 0.49
N TYR A 9 17.23 5.44 -0.50
CA TYR A 9 16.72 4.09 -0.63
C TYR A 9 17.86 3.09 -0.84
N ASP A 10 18.75 3.33 -1.80
CA ASP A 10 19.89 2.45 -2.09
C ASP A 10 20.78 2.28 -0.87
N TYR A 11 21.05 3.36 -0.15
CA TYR A 11 21.86 3.31 1.06
C TYR A 11 21.18 2.53 2.20
N ALA A 12 19.87 2.75 2.42
CA ALA A 12 19.13 2.01 3.44
C ALA A 12 19.01 0.52 3.11
N THR A 13 18.73 0.19 1.83
CA THR A 13 18.62 -1.20 1.39
C THR A 13 19.97 -1.92 1.42
N TRP A 14 21.08 -1.23 1.18
CA TRP A 14 22.43 -1.78 1.37
C TRP A 14 22.64 -2.23 2.82
N HIS A 15 22.28 -1.39 3.81
CA HIS A 15 22.34 -1.76 5.24
C HIS A 15 21.44 -2.96 5.57
N ALA A 16 20.20 -2.97 5.04
CA ALA A 16 19.26 -4.07 5.26
C ALA A 16 19.78 -5.40 4.68
N LYS A 17 20.31 -5.38 3.46
CA LYS A 17 20.93 -6.55 2.80
C LYS A 17 22.18 -7.03 3.52
N GLY A 18 22.94 -6.11 4.14
CA GLY A 18 24.06 -6.42 5.02
C GLY A 18 23.66 -7.00 6.38
N GLY A 19 22.37 -7.26 6.62
CA GLY A 19 21.85 -7.82 7.87
C GLY A 19 21.60 -6.81 8.98
N SER A 20 21.88 -5.53 8.75
CA SER A 20 21.73 -4.45 9.75
C SER A 20 20.42 -3.68 9.55
N ILE A 21 19.30 -4.31 9.89
CA ILE A 21 17.96 -3.69 9.78
C ILE A 21 17.85 -2.43 10.63
N ASP A 22 18.40 -2.43 11.86
CA ASP A 22 18.37 -1.24 12.73
C ASP A 22 19.13 -0.05 12.13
N ALA A 23 20.20 -0.30 11.37
CA ALA A 23 20.92 0.74 10.66
C ALA A 23 20.08 1.28 9.49
N ALA A 24 19.43 0.39 8.73
CA ALA A 24 18.52 0.78 7.66
C ALA A 24 17.35 1.65 8.17
N ILE A 25 16.77 1.32 9.33
CA ILE A 25 15.74 2.14 9.99
C ILE A 25 16.26 3.55 10.29
N LYS A 26 17.45 3.67 10.89
CA LYS A 26 18.05 4.98 11.19
C LYS A 26 18.28 5.79 9.91
N VAL A 27 18.66 5.15 8.82
CA VAL A 27 18.80 5.80 7.50
C VAL A 27 17.44 6.31 7.01
N PHE A 28 16.40 5.47 7.00
CA PHE A 28 15.06 5.89 6.59
C PHE A 28 14.48 7.01 7.47
N GLN A 29 14.67 6.94 8.79
CA GLN A 29 14.25 8.02 9.70
C GLN A 29 14.96 9.34 9.40
N ARG A 30 16.25 9.30 9.06
CA ARG A 30 16.99 10.50 8.63
C ARG A 30 16.53 10.99 7.26
N ALA A 31 16.27 10.09 6.33
CA ALA A 31 15.77 10.40 5.00
C ALA A 31 14.42 11.12 5.07
N LEU A 32 13.48 10.61 5.87
CA LEU A 32 12.16 11.23 6.05
C LEU A 32 12.19 12.54 6.84
N LYS A 33 13.23 12.80 7.64
CA LYS A 33 13.46 14.14 8.21
C LYS A 33 13.91 15.15 7.14
N ALA A 34 14.69 14.70 6.16
CA ALA A 34 15.19 15.55 5.07
C ALA A 34 14.15 15.74 3.96
N LEU A 35 13.40 14.68 3.64
CA LEU A 35 12.42 14.61 2.56
C LEU A 35 11.10 14.06 3.09
N PRO A 36 10.37 14.84 3.91
CA PRO A 36 9.16 14.37 4.55
C PRO A 36 8.12 13.94 3.53
N ASP A 37 7.99 14.65 2.41
CA ASP A 37 6.94 14.45 1.40
C ASP A 37 7.24 13.36 0.38
N SER A 38 8.38 12.66 0.50
CA SER A 38 8.72 11.57 -0.39
C SER A 38 7.86 10.33 -0.10
N GLU A 39 6.79 10.14 -0.87
CA GLU A 39 5.95 8.94 -0.78
C GLU A 39 6.76 7.66 -0.98
N MET A 40 7.69 7.65 -1.94
CA MET A 40 8.57 6.52 -2.22
C MET A 40 9.36 6.08 -0.98
N LEU A 41 9.97 7.02 -0.24
CA LEU A 41 10.69 6.68 0.99
C LEU A 41 9.76 6.23 2.11
N ARG A 42 8.53 6.78 2.18
CA ARG A 42 7.53 6.33 3.16
C ARG A 42 7.09 4.89 2.89
N TYR A 43 6.80 4.53 1.63
CA TYR A 43 6.46 3.15 1.26
C TYR A 43 7.62 2.20 1.57
N ALA A 44 8.83 2.53 1.14
CA ALA A 44 10.01 1.70 1.38
C ALA A 44 10.27 1.49 2.88
N TYR A 45 10.08 2.53 3.69
CA TYR A 45 10.23 2.43 5.14
C TYR A 45 9.13 1.56 5.77
N ALA A 46 7.88 1.70 5.33
CA ALA A 46 6.78 0.87 5.80
C ALA A 46 6.99 -0.63 5.49
N GLU A 47 7.49 -0.94 4.30
CA GLU A 47 7.85 -2.31 3.90
C GLU A 47 9.00 -2.88 4.74
N LEU A 48 10.04 -2.07 5.02
CA LEU A 48 11.14 -2.49 5.88
C LEU A 48 10.63 -2.82 7.29
N GLU A 49 9.79 -1.96 7.87
CA GLU A 49 9.19 -2.23 9.18
C GLU A 49 8.33 -3.51 9.13
N GLU A 50 7.49 -3.67 8.11
CA GLU A 50 6.66 -4.89 7.95
C GLU A 50 7.50 -6.18 7.89
N SER A 51 8.65 -6.16 7.20
CA SER A 51 9.55 -7.32 7.03
C SER A 51 10.11 -7.88 8.34
N ARG A 52 10.06 -7.12 9.43
CA ARG A 52 10.56 -7.54 10.76
C ARG A 52 9.64 -8.53 11.46
N GLY A 53 8.42 -8.74 10.95
CA GLY A 53 7.52 -9.82 11.38
C GLY A 53 7.02 -9.75 12.84
N ALA A 54 7.23 -8.63 13.54
CA ALA A 54 6.80 -8.45 14.92
C ALA A 54 5.51 -7.62 15.02
N ILE A 55 4.56 -8.05 15.85
CA ILE A 55 3.24 -7.41 16.03
C ILE A 55 3.35 -5.90 16.36
N GLN A 56 4.34 -5.53 17.19
CA GLN A 56 4.58 -4.11 17.54
C GLN A 56 5.01 -3.28 16.33
N VAL A 57 5.66 -3.91 15.36
CA VAL A 57 6.19 -3.26 14.18
C VAL A 57 5.11 -3.08 13.11
N TRP A 58 4.14 -3.99 13.02
CA TRP A 58 2.96 -3.79 12.15
C TRP A 58 2.16 -2.54 12.55
N ARG A 59 2.12 -2.18 13.83
CA ARG A 59 1.50 -0.90 14.25
C ARG A 59 2.26 0.31 13.72
N ALA A 60 3.59 0.26 13.71
CA ALA A 60 4.41 1.33 13.14
C ALA A 60 4.22 1.44 11.62
N ALA A 61 4.26 0.31 10.91
CA ALA A 61 3.98 0.26 9.47
C ALA A 61 2.56 0.76 9.14
N LYS A 62 1.55 0.31 9.90
CA LYS A 62 0.16 0.76 9.76
C LYS A 62 0.04 2.27 9.86
N LYS A 63 0.69 2.89 10.84
CA LYS A 63 0.70 4.34 11.02
C LYS A 63 1.32 5.09 9.83
N ILE A 64 2.33 4.51 9.17
CA ILE A 64 2.93 5.09 7.97
C ILE A 64 1.98 4.99 6.78
N TYR A 65 1.31 3.85 6.58
CA TYR A 65 0.30 3.74 5.53
C TYR A 65 -0.91 4.64 5.78
N GLU A 66 -1.38 4.76 7.02
CA GLU A 66 -2.46 5.67 7.40
C GLU A 66 -2.09 7.14 7.13
N SER A 67 -0.84 7.54 7.40
CA SER A 67 -0.39 8.90 7.07
C SER A 67 -0.32 9.17 5.57
N LEU A 68 -0.06 8.14 4.75
CA LEU A 68 -0.11 8.22 3.29
C LEU A 68 -1.54 8.34 2.73
N LEU A 69 -2.55 7.91 3.48
CA LEU A 69 -3.96 8.13 3.13
C LEU A 69 -4.42 9.56 3.41
N GLY A 70 -3.70 10.31 4.25
CA GLY A 70 -4.02 11.69 4.59
C GLY A 70 -5.42 11.84 5.19
N ASP A 71 -6.19 12.80 4.66
CA ASP A 71 -7.59 13.07 5.02
C ASP A 71 -8.61 12.20 4.25
N GLY A 72 -8.14 11.23 3.47
CA GLY A 72 -8.96 10.36 2.61
C GLY A 72 -9.40 11.02 1.30
N VAL A 73 -9.48 12.35 1.22
CA VAL A 73 -9.80 13.08 -0.01
C VAL A 73 -8.59 13.09 -0.95
N ASN A 74 -7.40 13.30 -0.39
CA ASN A 74 -6.14 13.35 -1.15
C ASN A 74 -5.43 11.99 -1.25
N ALA A 75 -6.04 10.92 -0.73
CA ALA A 75 -5.47 9.58 -0.82
C ALA A 75 -5.27 9.17 -2.28
N THR A 76 -4.03 8.86 -2.64
CA THR A 76 -3.75 8.35 -3.98
C THR A 76 -4.31 6.95 -4.13
N THR A 77 -4.64 6.57 -5.37
CA THR A 77 -5.03 5.19 -5.71
C THR A 77 -3.99 4.17 -5.22
N LEU A 78 -2.70 4.50 -5.35
CA LEU A 78 -1.62 3.65 -4.89
C LEU A 78 -1.65 3.48 -3.36
N ALA A 79 -1.92 4.53 -2.60
CA ALA A 79 -2.01 4.46 -1.14
C ALA A 79 -3.12 3.49 -0.68
N HIS A 80 -4.30 3.55 -1.31
CA HIS A 80 -5.37 2.59 -1.05
C HIS A 80 -4.95 1.15 -1.36
N ILE A 81 -4.34 0.91 -2.52
CA ILE A 81 -3.89 -0.43 -2.93
C ILE A 81 -2.86 -0.98 -1.94
N GLN A 82 -1.88 -0.16 -1.55
CA GLN A 82 -0.85 -0.58 -0.61
C GLN A 82 -1.41 -0.87 0.77
N PHE A 83 -2.35 -0.05 1.26
CA PHE A 83 -2.97 -0.29 2.56
C PHE A 83 -3.86 -1.54 2.57
N VAL A 84 -4.65 -1.77 1.51
CA VAL A 84 -5.44 -3.01 1.34
C VAL A 84 -4.53 -4.24 1.39
N ARG A 85 -3.38 -4.20 0.69
CA ARG A 85 -2.38 -5.28 0.69
C ARG A 85 -1.76 -5.49 2.07
N PHE A 86 -1.41 -4.40 2.76
CA PHE A 86 -0.88 -4.44 4.12
C PHE A 86 -1.88 -5.08 5.10
N LEU A 87 -3.14 -4.64 5.10
CA LEU A 87 -4.19 -5.19 5.96
C LEU A 87 -4.41 -6.67 5.69
N ARG A 88 -4.38 -7.09 4.42
CA ARG A 88 -4.50 -8.51 4.08
C ARG A 88 -3.37 -9.34 4.70
N ARG A 89 -2.11 -8.87 4.62
CA ARG A 89 -0.94 -9.61 5.12
C ARG A 89 -0.89 -9.68 6.65
N THR A 90 -1.35 -8.64 7.34
CA THR A 90 -1.18 -8.47 8.79
C THR A 90 -2.44 -8.74 9.61
N GLU A 91 -3.62 -8.41 9.07
CA GLU A 91 -4.92 -8.49 9.74
C GLU A 91 -5.91 -9.44 9.05
N GLY A 92 -5.54 -9.97 7.87
CA GLY A 92 -6.30 -10.98 7.15
C GLY A 92 -7.31 -10.44 6.12
N VAL A 93 -7.99 -11.38 5.46
CA VAL A 93 -8.87 -11.12 4.30
C VAL A 93 -10.05 -10.22 4.66
N GLU A 94 -10.67 -10.43 5.82
CA GLU A 94 -11.83 -9.66 6.26
C GLU A 94 -11.49 -8.20 6.57
N ALA A 95 -10.32 -7.94 7.16
CA ALA A 95 -9.86 -6.57 7.41
C ALA A 95 -9.62 -5.81 6.09
N ALA A 96 -8.95 -6.46 5.14
CA ALA A 96 -8.74 -5.90 3.80
C ALA A 96 -10.06 -5.65 3.06
N ARG A 97 -11.01 -6.58 3.16
CA ARG A 97 -12.35 -6.45 2.58
C ARG A 97 -13.11 -5.26 3.15
N LYS A 98 -13.14 -5.15 4.48
CA LYS A 98 -13.81 -4.05 5.17
C LYS A 98 -13.27 -2.71 4.71
N TYR A 99 -11.95 -2.58 4.62
CA TYR A 99 -11.32 -1.35 4.15
C TYR A 99 -11.60 -1.08 2.67
N PHE A 100 -11.51 -2.09 1.78
CA PHE A 100 -11.87 -1.92 0.36
C PHE A 100 -13.30 -1.37 0.17
N LEU A 101 -14.25 -1.93 0.93
CA LEU A 101 -15.65 -1.48 0.90
C LEU A 101 -15.83 -0.03 1.37
N ASP A 102 -14.89 0.49 2.16
CA ASP A 102 -14.88 1.88 2.59
C ASP A 102 -14.16 2.79 1.59
N ALA A 103 -12.98 2.39 1.12
CA ALA A 103 -12.19 3.12 0.12
C ALA A 103 -13.00 3.39 -1.15
N ARG A 104 -13.83 2.44 -1.60
CA ARG A 104 -14.70 2.63 -2.78
C ARG A 104 -15.75 3.74 -2.64
N LYS A 105 -16.09 4.16 -1.41
CA LYS A 105 -17.03 5.26 -1.19
C LYS A 105 -16.37 6.61 -1.44
N SER A 106 -15.03 6.68 -1.42
CA SER A 106 -14.31 7.91 -1.69
C SER A 106 -14.56 8.41 -3.12
N PRO A 107 -14.75 9.73 -3.31
CA PRO A 107 -14.78 10.32 -4.64
C PRO A 107 -13.48 10.11 -5.43
N SER A 108 -12.34 10.02 -4.75
CA SER A 108 -11.00 9.82 -5.36
C SER A 108 -10.70 8.36 -5.72
N CYS A 109 -11.62 7.42 -5.44
CA CYS A 109 -11.42 6.01 -5.75
C CYS A 109 -11.49 5.77 -7.26
N THR A 110 -10.39 5.26 -7.84
CA THR A 110 -10.31 4.86 -9.25
C THR A 110 -10.53 3.35 -9.42
N TYR A 111 -10.76 2.93 -10.67
CA TYR A 111 -10.97 1.52 -10.99
C TYR A 111 -9.80 0.61 -10.59
N HIS A 112 -8.56 1.12 -10.54
CA HIS A 112 -7.38 0.35 -10.17
C HIS A 112 -7.50 -0.28 -8.77
N VAL A 113 -8.23 0.35 -7.85
CA VAL A 113 -8.47 -0.22 -6.51
C VAL A 113 -9.34 -1.49 -6.61
N TYR A 114 -10.32 -1.50 -7.52
CA TYR A 114 -11.15 -2.66 -7.80
C TYR A 114 -10.34 -3.79 -8.45
N VAL A 115 -9.55 -3.47 -9.48
CA VAL A 115 -8.66 -4.42 -10.16
C VAL A 115 -7.71 -5.05 -9.14
N ALA A 116 -6.99 -4.23 -8.38
CA ALA A 116 -6.03 -4.73 -7.39
C ALA A 116 -6.69 -5.65 -6.35
N TYR A 117 -7.87 -5.29 -5.82
CA TYR A 117 -8.58 -6.14 -4.85
C TYR A 117 -9.11 -7.43 -5.49
N ALA A 118 -9.66 -7.37 -6.70
CA ALA A 118 -10.16 -8.54 -7.41
C ALA A 118 -9.04 -9.53 -7.76
N THR A 119 -7.90 -9.03 -8.26
CA THR A 119 -6.71 -9.85 -8.51
C THR A 119 -6.19 -10.49 -7.22
N MET A 120 -6.20 -9.77 -6.10
CA MET A 120 -5.85 -10.35 -4.79
C MET A 120 -6.82 -11.47 -4.38
N ALA A 121 -8.14 -11.24 -4.49
CA ALA A 121 -9.15 -12.25 -4.19
C ALA A 121 -8.98 -13.52 -5.05
N PHE A 122 -8.70 -13.35 -6.34
CA PHE A 122 -8.50 -14.47 -7.25
C PHE A 122 -7.17 -15.19 -7.02
N CYS A 123 -6.05 -14.47 -7.14
CA CYS A 123 -4.72 -15.06 -7.15
C CYS A 123 -4.29 -15.58 -5.79
N LEU A 124 -4.67 -14.89 -4.72
CA LEU A 124 -4.14 -15.12 -3.39
C LEU A 124 -5.19 -15.74 -2.44
N ASP A 125 -6.45 -15.28 -2.45
CA ASP A 125 -7.52 -15.89 -1.61
C ASP A 125 -8.15 -17.14 -2.25
N LYS A 126 -7.89 -17.37 -3.55
CA LYS A 126 -8.51 -18.43 -4.34
C LYS A 126 -10.05 -18.36 -4.31
N ASP A 127 -10.59 -17.14 -4.27
CA ASP A 127 -12.03 -16.85 -4.28
C ASP A 127 -12.44 -16.19 -5.62
N PRO A 128 -12.66 -16.98 -6.69
CA PRO A 128 -13.04 -16.46 -8.00
C PRO A 128 -14.41 -15.78 -7.99
N LYS A 129 -15.32 -16.20 -7.10
CA LYS A 129 -16.65 -15.61 -6.97
C LYS A 129 -16.56 -14.20 -6.41
N MET A 130 -15.74 -13.99 -5.39
CA MET A 130 -15.48 -12.63 -4.88
C MET A 130 -14.81 -11.76 -5.93
N ALA A 131 -13.81 -12.28 -6.65
CA ALA A 131 -13.16 -11.53 -7.73
C ALA A 131 -14.17 -11.08 -8.79
N GLN A 132 -15.02 -11.99 -9.27
CA GLN A 132 -16.09 -11.68 -10.22
C GLN A 132 -17.03 -10.60 -9.68
N ASN A 133 -17.52 -10.74 -8.44
CA ASN A 133 -18.41 -9.76 -7.83
C ASN A 133 -17.79 -8.35 -7.76
N VAL A 134 -16.47 -8.28 -7.49
CA VAL A 134 -15.74 -7.01 -7.44
C VAL A 134 -15.61 -6.40 -8.84
N PHE A 135 -15.31 -7.21 -9.86
CA PHE A 135 -15.25 -6.73 -11.24
C PHE A 135 -16.63 -6.26 -11.74
N GLU A 136 -17.70 -7.01 -11.48
CA GLU A 136 -19.06 -6.57 -11.83
C GLU A 136 -19.46 -5.26 -11.12
N ALA A 137 -19.06 -5.10 -9.86
CA ALA A 137 -19.29 -3.87 -9.11
C ALA A 137 -18.50 -2.68 -9.67
N GLY A 138 -17.26 -2.89 -10.11
CA GLY A 138 -16.45 -1.85 -10.75
C GLY A 138 -16.98 -1.49 -12.14
N LEU A 139 -17.46 -2.47 -12.91
CA LEU A 139 -18.02 -2.24 -14.25
C LEU A 139 -19.22 -1.29 -14.22
N LYS A 140 -20.09 -1.44 -13.22
CA LYS A 140 -21.23 -0.52 -13.02
C LYS A 140 -20.82 0.95 -12.87
N ARG A 141 -19.60 1.23 -12.39
CA ARG A 141 -19.10 2.59 -12.15
C ARG A 141 -18.13 3.07 -13.24
N PHE A 142 -17.31 2.18 -13.77
CA PHE A 142 -16.19 2.50 -14.67
C PHE A 142 -16.36 1.92 -16.08
N MET A 143 -17.60 1.61 -16.51
CA MET A 143 -17.87 1.14 -17.88
C MET A 143 -17.44 2.09 -19.00
N HIS A 144 -17.17 3.36 -18.67
CA HIS A 144 -16.70 4.37 -19.63
C HIS A 144 -15.17 4.39 -19.76
N GLU A 145 -14.45 3.68 -18.90
CA GLU A 145 -12.98 3.58 -18.92
C GLU A 145 -12.57 2.34 -19.72
N PRO A 146 -12.06 2.50 -20.96
CA PRO A 146 -11.74 1.35 -21.81
C PRO A 146 -10.67 0.45 -21.19
N VAL A 147 -9.72 1.05 -20.45
CA VAL A 147 -8.63 0.32 -19.79
C VAL A 147 -9.20 -0.64 -18.74
N TYR A 148 -10.25 -0.25 -18.01
CA TYR A 148 -10.88 -1.12 -17.03
C TYR A 148 -11.55 -2.35 -17.67
N ILE A 149 -12.09 -2.21 -18.87
CA ILE A 149 -12.75 -3.31 -19.60
C ILE A 149 -11.72 -4.37 -20.07
N LEU A 150 -10.45 -3.98 -20.19
CA LEU A 150 -9.36 -4.85 -20.61
C LEU A 150 -8.71 -5.64 -19.46
N GLU A 151 -9.05 -5.32 -18.21
CA GLU A 151 -8.56 -6.00 -16.99
C GLU A 151 -9.37 -7.25 -16.66
#